data_AF-A0A1J5ATB7-F1
#
_entry.id   AF-A0A1J5ATB7-F1
#
_cell.length_a   1.000
_cell.length_b   1.000
_cell.length_c   1.000
_cell.angle_alpha   90.00
_cell.angle_beta   90.00
_cell.angle_gamma   90.00
#
_symmetry.space_group_name_H-M   'P 1'
#
loop_
_entity.id
_entity.type
_entity.pdbx_description
1 polymer ?
#
loop_
_entity_poly.entity_id
_entity_poly.type
_entity_poly.pdbx_seq_one_letter_code
_entity_poly.pdbx_strand_id
1 'polypeptide(L)'
;MKQHTPQSAPISNGDVVREKLPLPVVYYPAWQGTFLAFASDRRSRPVMCACAAEAVDNLFRLHPALRHEWTLDIFSQRYFPDVIWRSIARWNGNDPFPVAFIPDICHRCTSSSPALHYGDARDGPEFGQQYGWYVNQALLRMGILPHRLAYLSDACPAELQTAIEAIRRQQEELQQQCARLLDVALAGGHDQIDPGTSFDGAGLPADETQHLADLRWQASQARRDFMHKIERIVMQECGWPAAGLAVLS
;
A
#
# COMPACT_ATOMS: atom_id res chain seq x y z
N MET A 1 11.64 37.46 7.84
CA MET A 1 12.39 36.19 7.68
C MET A 1 11.52 35.24 6.91
N LYS A 2 11.87 34.88 5.67
CA LYS A 2 11.13 33.87 4.92
C LYS A 2 11.47 32.52 5.53
N GLN A 3 10.48 31.84 6.09
CA GLN A 3 10.62 30.46 6.54
C GLN A 3 10.98 29.63 5.29
N HIS A 4 12.20 29.10 5.24
CA HIS A 4 12.53 28.06 4.28
C HIS A 4 11.78 26.81 4.72
N THR A 5 10.64 26.55 4.08
CA THR A 5 10.03 25.24 4.14
C THR A 5 11.04 24.27 3.54
N PRO A 6 11.51 23.23 4.28
CA PRO A 6 12.38 22.24 3.69
C PRO A 6 11.66 21.63 2.48
N GLN A 7 12.31 21.71 1.33
CA GLN A 7 11.78 21.16 0.09
C GLN A 7 11.71 19.64 0.29
N SER A 8 10.50 19.09 0.38
CA SER A 8 10.28 17.65 0.48
C SER A 8 10.96 16.94 -0.68
N ALA A 9 11.56 15.78 -0.45
CA ALA A 9 12.15 14.99 -1.52
C ALA A 9 11.11 14.68 -2.61
N PRO A 10 11.55 14.52 -3.87
CA PRO A 10 10.62 14.30 -4.97
C PRO A 10 9.84 12.99 -4.79
N ILE A 11 8.56 13.03 -5.14
CA ILE A 11 7.68 11.86 -5.16
C ILE A 11 8.02 11.02 -6.37
N SER A 12 8.11 9.72 -6.17
CA SER A 12 8.33 8.79 -7.26
C SER A 12 7.07 8.59 -8.11
N ASN A 13 7.24 8.63 -9.42
CA ASN A 13 6.19 8.27 -10.37
C ASN A 13 6.74 7.48 -11.56
N GLY A 14 7.35 6.32 -11.28
CA GLY A 14 7.97 5.48 -12.31
C GLY A 14 9.41 5.90 -12.63
N ASP A 15 10.02 6.71 -11.78
CA ASP A 15 11.36 7.26 -11.99
C ASP A 15 12.46 6.20 -11.95
N VAL A 16 13.54 6.50 -12.67
CA VAL A 16 14.77 5.70 -12.68
C VAL A 16 15.93 6.56 -12.20
N VAL A 17 16.39 6.30 -10.98
CA VAL A 17 17.41 7.09 -10.30
C VAL A 17 18.66 6.27 -10.02
N ARG A 18 19.74 6.96 -9.65
CA ARG A 18 20.98 6.33 -9.21
C ARG A 18 21.16 6.55 -7.72
N GLU A 19 21.35 5.49 -6.97
CA GLU A 19 21.46 5.50 -5.51
C GLU A 19 22.72 4.77 -5.03
N LYS A 20 23.06 4.98 -3.76
CA LYS A 20 24.22 4.35 -3.11
C LYS A 20 23.87 2.93 -2.63
N LEU A 21 23.60 2.05 -3.59
CA LEU A 21 23.27 0.63 -3.40
C LEU A 21 24.24 -0.26 -4.20
N PRO A 22 24.37 -1.56 -3.86
CA PRO A 22 25.19 -2.51 -4.62
C PRO A 22 24.84 -2.56 -6.12
N LEU A 23 23.55 -2.46 -6.43
CA LEU A 23 23.03 -2.24 -7.77
C LEU A 23 22.45 -0.82 -7.83
N PRO A 24 23.20 0.17 -8.35
CA PRO A 24 22.91 1.56 -8.12
C PRO A 24 21.74 2.11 -8.94
N VAL A 25 21.34 1.48 -10.05
CA VAL A 25 20.19 1.94 -10.83
C VAL A 25 18.92 1.37 -10.22
N VAL A 26 18.07 2.24 -9.67
CA VAL A 26 16.80 1.87 -9.04
C VAL A 26 15.65 2.28 -9.94
N TYR A 27 14.78 1.32 -10.25
CA TYR A 27 13.53 1.53 -10.97
C TYR A 27 12.39 1.52 -9.97
N TYR A 28 11.74 2.66 -9.82
CA TYR A 28 10.56 2.78 -9.00
C TYR A 28 9.30 2.49 -9.82
N PRO A 29 8.22 2.00 -9.19
CA PRO A 29 6.94 1.84 -9.86
C PRO A 29 6.22 3.19 -9.97
N ALA A 30 5.29 3.29 -10.91
CA ALA A 30 4.44 4.46 -11.05
C ALA A 30 3.27 4.42 -10.05
N TRP A 31 2.70 5.58 -9.72
CA TRP A 31 1.45 5.72 -8.96
C TRP A 31 1.36 4.88 -7.67
N GLN A 32 2.23 5.13 -6.69
CA GLN A 32 2.20 4.45 -5.38
C GLN A 32 2.21 2.90 -5.51
N GLY A 33 3.16 2.39 -6.31
CA GLY A 33 3.30 0.96 -6.56
C GLY A 33 3.79 0.13 -5.37
N THR A 34 4.45 -1.01 -5.60
CA THR A 34 4.93 -1.83 -4.45
C THR A 34 6.37 -2.28 -4.58
N PHE A 35 6.73 -2.87 -5.70
CA PHE A 35 8.03 -3.47 -5.91
C PHE A 35 8.99 -2.49 -6.56
N LEU A 36 10.26 -2.60 -6.17
CA LEU A 36 11.38 -1.90 -6.79
C LEU A 36 12.20 -2.90 -7.60
N ALA A 37 12.86 -2.42 -8.64
CA ALA A 37 13.85 -3.20 -9.37
C ALA A 37 15.19 -2.48 -9.40
N PHE A 38 16.25 -3.25 -9.60
CA PHE A 38 17.63 -2.79 -9.48
C PHE A 38 18.47 -3.28 -10.67
N ALA A 39 19.46 -2.51 -11.07
CA ALA A 39 20.44 -2.91 -12.07
C ALA A 39 21.81 -2.27 -11.81
N SER A 40 22.87 -2.87 -12.34
CA SER A 40 24.22 -2.29 -12.27
C SER A 40 24.32 -0.98 -13.05
N ASP A 41 23.63 -0.92 -14.19
CA ASP A 41 23.55 0.21 -15.11
C ASP A 41 22.27 0.11 -15.96
N ARG A 42 21.97 1.14 -16.78
CA ARG A 42 20.74 1.22 -17.57
C ARG A 42 20.61 0.21 -18.72
N ARG A 43 21.71 -0.47 -19.10
CA ARG A 43 21.74 -1.52 -20.13
C ARG A 43 21.68 -2.93 -19.51
N SER A 44 22.06 -3.06 -18.24
CA SER A 44 21.94 -4.30 -17.49
C SER A 44 20.48 -4.73 -17.32
N ARG A 45 20.24 -6.04 -17.27
CA ARG A 45 18.89 -6.57 -17.04
C ARG A 45 18.45 -6.24 -15.61
N PRO A 46 17.26 -5.65 -15.41
CA PRO A 46 16.74 -5.39 -14.07
C PRO A 46 16.46 -6.68 -13.30
N VAL A 47 16.74 -6.65 -12.01
CA VAL A 47 16.52 -7.73 -11.05
C VAL A 47 15.74 -7.21 -9.85
N MET A 48 15.22 -8.11 -9.03
CA MET A 48 14.58 -7.77 -7.76
C MET A 48 15.41 -8.28 -6.58
N CYS A 49 15.26 -7.67 -5.41
CA CYS A 49 15.93 -8.17 -4.22
C CYS A 49 15.28 -9.46 -3.73
N ALA A 50 16.08 -10.45 -3.34
CA ALA A 50 15.59 -11.76 -2.90
C ALA A 50 14.64 -11.67 -1.70
N CYS A 51 14.79 -10.67 -0.84
CA CYS A 51 13.86 -10.43 0.27
C CYS A 51 12.43 -10.07 -0.18
N ALA A 52 12.21 -9.74 -1.47
CA ALA A 52 10.88 -9.47 -2.02
C ALA A 52 10.21 -10.71 -2.63
N ALA A 53 10.92 -11.84 -2.77
CA ALA A 53 10.43 -13.02 -3.47
C ALA A 53 9.11 -13.57 -2.88
N GLU A 54 9.03 -13.69 -1.55
CA GLU A 54 7.83 -14.16 -0.85
C GLU A 54 6.65 -13.21 -1.03
N ALA A 55 6.88 -11.89 -0.98
CA ALA A 55 5.84 -10.90 -1.23
C ALA A 55 5.31 -10.96 -2.67
N VAL A 56 6.20 -11.22 -3.65
CA VAL A 56 5.81 -11.43 -5.04
C VAL A 56 4.95 -12.69 -5.19
N ASP A 57 5.35 -13.82 -4.60
CA ASP A 57 4.57 -15.05 -4.66
C ASP A 57 3.17 -14.87 -4.06
N ASN A 58 3.10 -14.27 -2.87
CA ASN A 58 1.83 -14.00 -2.20
C ASN A 58 0.95 -13.01 -2.97
N LEU A 59 1.51 -12.03 -3.69
CA LEU A 59 0.72 -11.17 -4.58
C LEU A 59 -0.03 -12.01 -5.63
N PHE A 60 0.67 -12.94 -6.29
CA PHE A 60 0.06 -13.80 -7.31
C PHE A 60 -0.92 -14.82 -6.73
N ARG A 61 -0.79 -15.19 -5.45
CA ARG A 61 -1.76 -16.04 -4.73
C ARG A 61 -3.02 -15.25 -4.32
N LEU A 62 -2.85 -14.02 -3.84
CA LEU A 62 -3.94 -13.12 -3.46
C LEU A 62 -4.70 -12.57 -4.66
N HIS A 63 -4.05 -12.48 -5.82
CA HIS A 63 -4.63 -11.95 -7.04
C HIS A 63 -4.37 -12.88 -8.25
N PRO A 64 -4.99 -14.08 -8.30
CA PRO A 64 -4.71 -15.09 -9.33
C PRO A 64 -4.92 -14.59 -10.76
N ALA A 65 -5.83 -13.63 -10.97
CA ALA A 65 -6.05 -13.00 -12.28
C ALA A 65 -4.77 -12.36 -12.87
N LEU A 66 -3.80 -11.96 -12.03
CA LEU A 66 -2.49 -11.46 -12.48
C LEU A 66 -1.70 -12.51 -13.29
N ARG A 67 -2.03 -13.81 -13.16
CA ARG A 67 -1.34 -14.89 -13.88
C ARG A 67 -1.92 -15.19 -15.27
N HIS A 68 -3.18 -14.83 -15.52
CA HIS A 68 -3.94 -15.41 -16.64
C HIS A 68 -4.65 -14.39 -17.53
N GLU A 69 -5.00 -13.21 -17.00
CA GLU A 69 -5.73 -12.22 -17.79
C GLU A 69 -4.76 -11.21 -18.42
N TRP A 70 -4.77 -11.11 -19.75
CA TRP A 70 -4.05 -10.07 -20.49
C TRP A 70 -4.71 -8.69 -20.33
N THR A 71 -5.94 -8.66 -19.83
CA THR A 71 -6.70 -7.46 -19.42
C THR A 71 -6.31 -7.05 -18.02
N LEU A 72 -5.02 -6.82 -17.83
CA LEU A 72 -4.49 -6.32 -16.58
C LEU A 72 -4.83 -4.84 -16.46
N ASP A 73 -5.93 -4.61 -15.73
CA ASP A 73 -6.38 -3.35 -15.15
C ASP A 73 -5.19 -2.41 -14.90
N ILE A 74 -5.37 -1.12 -15.21
CA ILE A 74 -4.38 -0.04 -15.02
C ILE A 74 -3.80 -0.06 -13.59
N PHE A 75 -4.51 -0.63 -12.62
CA PHE A 75 -4.05 -0.83 -11.25
C PHE A 75 -3.00 -1.94 -11.08
N SER A 76 -3.06 -3.02 -11.85
CA SER A 76 -2.12 -4.14 -11.77
C SER A 76 -0.73 -3.81 -12.34
N GLN A 77 -0.65 -2.89 -13.31
CA GLN A 77 0.60 -2.30 -13.79
C GLN A 77 1.34 -1.51 -12.71
N ARG A 78 0.68 -1.18 -11.59
CA ARG A 78 1.26 -0.32 -10.54
C ARG A 78 2.10 -1.12 -9.56
N TYR A 79 1.91 -2.43 -9.40
CA TYR A 79 2.72 -3.19 -8.45
C TYR A 79 4.20 -3.16 -8.79
N PHE A 80 4.55 -3.24 -10.07
CA PHE A 80 5.92 -3.37 -10.54
C PHE A 80 6.35 -2.15 -11.39
N PRO A 81 7.65 -1.83 -11.45
CA PRO A 81 8.17 -0.89 -12.43
C PRO A 81 7.91 -1.40 -13.85
N ASP A 82 7.70 -0.50 -14.82
CA ASP A 82 7.38 -0.85 -16.22
C ASP A 82 8.38 -1.85 -16.83
N VAL A 83 9.67 -1.71 -16.51
CA VAL A 83 10.72 -2.62 -16.97
C VAL A 83 10.54 -4.06 -16.51
N ILE A 84 10.00 -4.26 -15.30
CA ILE A 84 9.65 -5.58 -14.76
C ILE A 84 8.33 -6.05 -15.33
N TRP A 85 7.33 -5.16 -15.39
CA TRP A 85 6.02 -5.45 -15.92
C TRP A 85 6.08 -6.04 -17.34
N ARG A 86 6.91 -5.49 -18.22
CA ARG A 86 7.11 -6.01 -19.59
C ARG A 86 7.60 -7.46 -19.63
N SER A 87 8.31 -7.90 -18.59
CA SER A 87 8.75 -9.29 -18.46
C SER A 87 7.61 -10.18 -17.93
N ILE A 88 6.84 -9.69 -16.96
CA ILE A 88 5.70 -10.39 -16.36
C ILE A 88 4.53 -10.52 -17.34
N ALA A 89 4.26 -9.50 -18.16
CA ALA A 89 3.15 -9.48 -19.11
C ALA A 89 3.24 -10.58 -20.19
N ARG A 90 4.40 -11.22 -20.35
CA ARG A 90 4.62 -12.34 -21.28
C ARG A 90 4.74 -13.68 -20.56
N TRP A 91 4.69 -13.67 -19.23
CA TRP A 91 4.82 -14.85 -18.39
C TRP A 91 3.45 -15.53 -18.22
N ASN A 92 3.42 -16.84 -18.41
CA ASN A 92 2.21 -17.66 -18.39
C ASN A 92 1.85 -18.18 -16.98
N GLY A 93 2.64 -17.85 -15.96
CA GLY A 93 2.45 -18.31 -14.58
C GLY A 93 2.86 -19.75 -14.28
N ASN A 94 3.21 -20.54 -15.32
CA ASN A 94 3.59 -21.96 -15.20
C ASN A 94 5.11 -22.17 -15.21
N ASP A 95 5.84 -21.25 -15.84
CA ASP A 95 7.31 -21.22 -15.81
C ASP A 95 7.83 -20.52 -14.55
N PRO A 96 9.12 -20.67 -14.19
CA PRO A 96 9.73 -19.84 -13.15
C PRO A 96 9.50 -18.35 -13.40
N PHE A 97 9.39 -17.57 -12.33
CA PHE A 97 9.19 -16.13 -12.41
C PHE A 97 10.29 -15.49 -13.30
N PRO A 98 9.94 -14.62 -14.27
CA PRO A 98 10.86 -14.22 -15.35
C PRO A 98 11.92 -13.20 -14.93
N VAL A 99 11.99 -12.85 -13.64
CA VAL A 99 12.92 -11.87 -13.09
C VAL A 99 13.77 -12.54 -12.02
N ALA A 100 15.08 -12.34 -12.10
CA ALA A 100 16.00 -12.89 -11.13
C ALA A 100 15.90 -12.16 -9.78
N PHE A 101 16.10 -12.93 -8.71
CA PHE A 101 16.17 -12.45 -7.33
C PHE A 101 17.61 -12.52 -6.82
N ILE A 102 18.16 -11.39 -6.37
CA ILE A 102 19.53 -11.30 -5.85
C ILE A 102 19.49 -10.82 -4.38
N PRO A 103 20.22 -11.45 -3.44
CA PRO A 103 20.22 -11.04 -2.04
C PRO A 103 20.94 -9.69 -1.84
N ASP A 104 20.57 -8.98 -0.78
CA ASP A 104 21.31 -7.84 -0.22
C ASP A 104 21.52 -6.62 -1.13
N ILE A 105 20.59 -6.36 -2.04
CA ILE A 105 20.70 -5.24 -3.01
C ILE A 105 19.75 -4.06 -2.78
N CYS A 106 18.71 -4.21 -1.94
CA CYS A 106 17.71 -3.15 -1.71
C CYS A 106 17.95 -2.36 -0.43
N HIS A 107 17.23 -1.23 -0.31
CA HIS A 107 17.29 -0.32 0.84
C HIS A 107 17.06 -1.01 2.19
N ARG A 108 16.12 -1.96 2.26
CA ARG A 108 15.87 -2.75 3.48
C ARG A 108 17.10 -3.57 3.89
N CYS A 109 17.71 -4.28 2.94
CA CYS A 109 18.86 -5.15 3.24
C CYS A 109 20.12 -4.36 3.58
N THR A 110 20.27 -3.17 3.00
CA THR A 110 21.44 -2.30 3.23
C THR A 110 21.20 -1.24 4.30
N SER A 111 20.05 -1.25 4.96
CA SER A 111 19.61 -0.25 5.93
C SER A 111 19.79 1.20 5.45
N SER A 112 19.61 1.44 4.16
CA SER A 112 19.68 2.79 3.56
C SER A 112 18.26 3.32 3.33
N SER A 113 18.09 4.64 3.22
CA SER A 113 16.80 5.22 2.83
C SER A 113 16.69 5.30 1.30
N PRO A 114 15.49 5.08 0.72
CA PRO A 114 15.17 5.52 -0.63
C PRO A 114 15.44 7.01 -0.84
N ALA A 115 15.88 7.37 -2.04
CA ALA A 115 16.07 8.77 -2.44
C ALA A 115 14.76 9.51 -2.77
N LEU A 116 13.70 8.76 -3.09
CA LEU A 116 12.38 9.28 -3.47
C LEU A 116 11.33 8.96 -2.40
N HIS A 117 10.28 9.77 -2.36
CA HIS A 117 9.10 9.51 -1.53
C HIS A 117 8.08 8.64 -2.28
N TYR A 118 7.41 7.77 -1.54
CA TYR A 118 6.33 6.90 -2.00
C TYR A 118 5.06 7.68 -2.33
N GLY A 119 4.68 8.61 -1.45
CA GLY A 119 3.45 9.39 -1.54
C GLY A 119 3.67 10.85 -1.21
N ASP A 120 2.65 11.66 -1.47
CA ASP A 120 2.64 13.08 -1.14
C ASP A 120 2.35 13.32 0.35
N ALA A 121 2.56 14.55 0.82
CA ALA A 121 2.37 14.92 2.23
C ALA A 121 0.92 14.76 2.75
N ARG A 122 -0.06 14.61 1.86
CA ARG A 122 -1.49 14.47 2.15
C ARG A 122 -1.92 13.01 2.17
N ASP A 123 -1.09 12.09 1.66
CA ASP A 123 -1.42 10.68 1.47
C ASP A 123 -1.36 9.84 2.76
N GLY A 124 -0.90 10.39 3.88
CA GLY A 124 -0.91 9.67 5.16
C GLY A 124 0.20 10.10 6.13
N PRO A 125 0.59 9.24 7.08
CA PRO A 125 1.69 9.52 8.00
C PRO A 125 3.04 9.58 7.29
N GLU A 126 3.98 10.37 7.82
CA GLU A 126 5.30 10.63 7.21
C GLU A 126 6.07 9.35 6.85
N PHE A 127 6.02 8.32 7.71
CA PHE A 127 6.68 7.05 7.43
C PHE A 127 6.11 6.35 6.18
N GLY A 128 4.78 6.31 6.05
CA GLY A 128 4.12 5.75 4.86
C GLY A 128 4.43 6.55 3.59
N GLN A 129 4.58 7.87 3.71
CA GLN A 129 4.97 8.73 2.60
C GLN A 129 6.38 8.47 2.10
N GLN A 130 7.32 8.09 2.97
CA GLN A 130 8.70 7.80 2.58
C GLN A 130 8.91 6.33 2.19
N TYR A 131 8.27 5.39 2.90
CA TYR A 131 8.59 3.96 2.83
C TYR A 131 7.41 3.07 2.39
N GLY A 132 6.34 3.63 1.84
CA GLY A 132 5.12 2.88 1.50
C GLY A 132 5.34 1.64 0.61
N TRP A 133 6.36 1.63 -0.26
CA TRP A 133 6.74 0.41 -1.01
C TRP A 133 7.07 -0.76 -0.09
N TYR A 134 7.85 -0.51 0.95
CA TYR A 134 8.28 -1.52 1.91
C TYR A 134 7.16 -1.91 2.88
N VAL A 135 6.25 -0.98 3.21
CA VAL A 135 5.01 -1.28 3.93
C VAL A 135 4.12 -2.23 3.12
N ASN A 136 3.91 -1.95 1.83
CA ASN A 136 3.13 -2.82 0.95
C ASN A 136 3.80 -4.18 0.74
N GLN A 137 5.12 -4.21 0.58
CA GLN A 137 5.87 -5.46 0.49
C GLN A 137 5.77 -6.28 1.79
N ALA A 138 5.78 -5.65 2.97
CA ALA A 138 5.61 -6.35 4.23
C ALA A 138 4.21 -6.95 4.35
N LEU A 139 3.16 -6.20 4.02
CA LEU A 139 1.79 -6.70 3.96
C LEU A 139 1.68 -7.93 3.06
N LEU A 140 2.19 -7.84 1.82
CA LEU A 140 2.18 -8.96 0.88
C LEU A 140 3.00 -10.14 1.37
N ARG A 141 4.17 -9.91 1.98
CA ARG A 141 4.98 -10.98 2.59
C ARG A 141 4.20 -11.72 3.68
N MET A 142 3.42 -10.99 4.47
CA MET A 142 2.49 -11.56 5.45
C MET A 142 1.19 -12.07 4.83
N GLY A 143 1.10 -12.20 3.50
CA GLY A 143 -0.07 -12.73 2.82
C GLY A 143 -1.29 -11.82 2.91
N ILE A 144 -1.13 -10.49 3.00
CA ILE A 144 -2.22 -9.51 3.10
C ILE A 144 -2.17 -8.56 1.89
N LEU A 145 -3.33 -8.31 1.28
CA LEU A 145 -3.49 -7.38 0.16
C LEU A 145 -3.72 -5.94 0.68
N PRO A 146 -2.81 -4.97 0.44
CA PRO A 146 -2.81 -3.68 1.13
C PRO A 146 -4.11 -2.86 1.07
N HIS A 147 -4.79 -2.84 -0.08
CA HIS A 147 -5.97 -1.98 -0.27
C HIS A 147 -7.29 -2.61 0.19
N ARG A 148 -7.38 -3.94 0.23
CA ARG A 148 -8.63 -4.66 0.53
C ARG A 148 -8.59 -5.41 1.86
N LEU A 149 -7.40 -5.54 2.47
CA LEU A 149 -7.18 -6.41 3.62
C LEU A 149 -7.71 -7.84 3.41
N ALA A 150 -7.74 -8.30 2.15
CA ALA A 150 -7.88 -9.71 1.84
C ALA A 150 -6.59 -10.42 2.27
N TYR A 151 -6.67 -11.64 2.80
CA TYR A 151 -5.49 -12.33 3.28
C TYR A 151 -5.51 -13.83 2.98
N LEU A 152 -4.32 -14.43 2.93
CA LEU A 152 -4.10 -15.87 2.83
C LEU A 152 -4.08 -16.46 4.23
N SER A 153 -5.06 -17.31 4.56
CA SER A 153 -5.20 -17.87 5.93
C SER A 153 -3.99 -18.68 6.41
N ASP A 154 -3.22 -19.25 5.49
CA ASP A 154 -2.04 -20.06 5.76
C ASP A 154 -0.73 -19.27 5.83
N ALA A 155 -0.70 -18.03 5.33
CA ALA A 155 0.48 -17.15 5.38
C ALA A 155 0.32 -15.97 6.36
N CYS A 156 -0.91 -15.50 6.58
CA CYS A 156 -1.19 -14.37 7.46
C CYS A 156 -1.07 -14.75 8.93
N PRO A 157 -0.28 -14.02 9.74
CA PRO A 157 -0.22 -14.27 11.19
C PRO A 157 -1.59 -14.16 11.85
N ALA A 158 -1.95 -15.12 12.72
CA ALA A 158 -3.27 -15.19 13.36
C ALA A 158 -3.69 -13.90 14.09
N GLU A 159 -2.73 -13.20 14.69
CA GLU A 159 -2.96 -11.91 15.33
C GLU A 159 -3.40 -10.83 14.33
N LEU A 160 -2.82 -10.82 13.12
CA LEU A 160 -3.22 -9.91 12.04
C LEU A 160 -4.55 -10.32 11.41
N GLN A 161 -4.83 -11.63 11.29
CA GLN A 161 -6.14 -12.11 10.87
C GLN A 161 -7.24 -11.58 11.80
N THR A 162 -7.03 -11.69 13.12
CA THR A 162 -7.96 -11.20 14.14
C THR A 162 -8.20 -9.69 14.02
N ALA A 163 -7.13 -8.92 13.81
CA ALA A 163 -7.23 -7.47 13.60
C ALA A 163 -7.99 -7.12 12.31
N ILE A 164 -7.75 -7.85 11.22
CA ILE A 164 -8.45 -7.66 9.94
C ILE A 164 -9.94 -7.97 10.09
N GLU A 165 -10.32 -9.07 10.73
CA GLU A 165 -11.74 -9.39 10.93
C GLU A 165 -12.44 -8.39 11.85
N ALA A 166 -11.73 -7.84 12.84
CA ALA A 166 -12.26 -6.74 13.66
C ALA A 166 -12.53 -5.48 12.82
N ILE A 167 -11.61 -5.11 11.92
CA ILE A 167 -11.80 -3.98 10.98
C ILE A 167 -13.00 -4.23 10.07
N ARG A 168 -13.11 -5.43 9.48
CA ARG A 168 -14.23 -5.78 8.58
C ARG A 168 -15.57 -5.66 9.30
N ARG A 169 -15.68 -6.21 10.52
CA ARG A 169 -16.90 -6.10 11.32
C ARG A 169 -17.32 -4.65 11.57
N GLN A 170 -16.36 -3.77 11.89
CA GLN A 170 -16.65 -2.33 12.08
C GLN A 170 -17.06 -1.64 10.77
N GLN A 171 -16.47 -2.02 9.65
CA GLN A 171 -16.85 -1.50 8.33
C GLN A 171 -18.24 -1.96 7.92
N GLU A 172 -18.58 -3.23 8.18
CA GLU A 172 -19.91 -3.80 7.94
C GLU A 172 -20.97 -3.10 8.79
N GLU A 173 -20.70 -2.87 10.07
CA GLU A 173 -21.61 -2.13 10.97
C GLU A 173 -21.84 -0.70 10.48
N LEU A 174 -20.77 0.02 10.11
CA LEU A 174 -20.86 1.35 9.51
C LEU A 174 -21.67 1.33 8.20
N GLN A 175 -21.43 0.35 7.33
CA GLN A 175 -22.15 0.23 6.06
C GLN A 175 -23.63 -0.08 6.26
N GLN A 176 -23.97 -0.96 7.21
CA GLN A 176 -25.35 -1.27 7.57
C GLN A 176 -26.09 -0.04 8.11
N GLN A 177 -25.43 0.77 8.95
CA GLN A 177 -26.02 2.01 9.44
C GLN A 177 -26.22 3.04 8.33
N CYS A 178 -25.22 3.24 7.46
CA CYS A 178 -25.37 4.10 6.29
C CYS A 178 -26.55 3.66 5.40
N ALA A 179 -26.68 2.35 5.14
CA ALA A 179 -27.78 1.81 4.33
C ALA A 179 -29.14 2.04 5.00
N ARG A 180 -29.27 1.76 6.30
CA ARG A 180 -30.51 2.03 7.07
C ARG A 180 -30.91 3.50 6.99
N LEU A 181 -29.96 4.42 7.18
CA LEU A 181 -30.22 5.86 7.19
C LEU A 181 -30.60 6.37 5.79
N LEU A 182 -29.98 5.82 4.74
CA LEU A 182 -30.36 6.09 3.36
C LEU A 182 -31.79 5.65 3.06
N ASP A 183 -32.19 4.44 3.48
CA ASP A 183 -33.55 3.94 3.29
C ASP A 183 -34.60 4.83 3.98
N VAL A 184 -34.32 5.28 5.21
CA VAL A 184 -35.18 6.22 5.95
C VAL A 184 -35.30 7.56 5.21
N ALA A 185 -34.19 8.09 4.70
CA ALA A 185 -34.19 9.36 3.97
C ALA A 185 -34.99 9.26 2.66
N LEU A 186 -34.82 8.17 1.90
CA LEU A 186 -35.57 7.91 0.67
C LEU A 186 -37.07 7.71 0.94
N ALA A 187 -37.43 6.96 1.98
CA ALA A 187 -38.83 6.75 2.39
C ALA A 187 -39.51 8.05 2.87
N GLY A 188 -38.72 9.02 3.34
CA GLY A 188 -39.19 10.36 3.75
C GLY A 188 -39.49 11.33 2.60
N GLY A 189 -39.36 10.91 1.34
CA GLY A 189 -39.63 11.76 0.17
C GLY A 189 -38.46 12.67 -0.25
N HIS A 190 -37.24 12.37 0.19
CA HIS A 190 -36.04 13.03 -0.32
C HIS A 190 -35.63 12.40 -1.67
N ASP A 191 -36.37 12.72 -2.73
CA ASP A 191 -36.16 12.23 -4.11
C ASP A 191 -34.82 12.67 -4.77
N GLN A 192 -33.91 13.30 -4.03
CA GLN A 192 -32.67 13.88 -4.56
C GLN A 192 -31.38 13.30 -3.96
N ILE A 193 -31.41 12.10 -3.40
CA ILE A 193 -30.17 11.41 -3.02
C ILE A 193 -29.70 10.60 -4.23
N ASP A 194 -28.71 11.12 -4.94
CA ASP A 194 -28.01 10.41 -6.02
C ASP A 194 -27.39 9.11 -5.45
N PRO A 195 -27.67 7.93 -6.01
CA PRO A 195 -27.13 6.65 -5.53
C PRO A 195 -25.59 6.55 -5.51
N GLY A 196 -24.87 7.56 -6.03
CA GLY A 196 -23.41 7.65 -6.03
C GLY A 196 -22.77 8.60 -5.01
N THR A 197 -23.52 9.43 -4.27
CA THR A 197 -22.94 10.35 -3.29
C THR A 197 -22.73 9.66 -1.94
N SER A 198 -21.57 9.91 -1.31
CA SER A 198 -21.36 9.46 0.07
C SER A 198 -22.39 10.16 0.96
N PHE A 199 -23.26 9.38 1.60
CA PHE A 199 -24.23 9.90 2.56
C PHE A 199 -23.50 10.62 3.68
N ASP A 200 -23.56 11.95 3.71
CA ASP A 200 -22.82 12.78 4.67
C ASP A 200 -23.55 12.88 6.02
N GLY A 201 -24.81 12.45 6.08
CA GLY A 201 -25.67 12.53 7.26
C GLY A 201 -26.41 13.86 7.38
N ALA A 202 -26.39 14.72 6.36
CA ALA A 202 -27.11 15.98 6.38
C ALA A 202 -28.63 15.75 6.52
N GLY A 203 -29.24 16.40 7.52
CA GLY A 203 -30.68 16.31 7.79
C GLY A 203 -31.09 15.19 8.76
N LEU A 204 -30.15 14.42 9.30
CA LEU A 204 -30.44 13.42 10.33
C LEU A 204 -30.69 14.04 11.71
N PRO A 205 -31.43 13.33 12.58
CA PRO A 205 -31.44 13.59 14.02
C PRO A 205 -30.02 13.65 14.61
N ALA A 206 -29.85 14.44 15.67
CA ALA A 206 -28.54 14.69 16.27
C ALA A 206 -27.90 13.41 16.87
N ASP A 207 -28.72 12.52 17.42
CA ASP A 207 -28.31 11.22 17.96
C ASP A 207 -27.82 10.27 16.86
N GLU A 208 -28.52 10.21 15.72
CA GLU A 208 -28.12 9.42 14.55
C GLU A 208 -26.82 9.98 13.91
N THR A 209 -26.69 11.30 13.86
CA THR A 209 -25.47 11.97 13.37
C THR A 209 -24.27 11.63 14.25
N GLN A 210 -24.44 11.69 15.58
CA GLN A 210 -23.37 11.34 16.53
C GLN A 210 -23.00 9.86 16.43
N HIS A 211 -23.98 8.97 16.38
CA HIS A 211 -23.75 7.53 16.25
C HIS A 211 -22.96 7.19 14.96
N LEU A 212 -23.33 7.79 13.84
CA LEU A 212 -22.62 7.62 12.57
C LEU A 212 -21.18 8.17 12.64
N ALA A 213 -20.98 9.30 13.29
CA ALA A 213 -19.65 9.87 13.52
C ALA A 213 -18.76 8.93 14.37
N ASP A 214 -19.32 8.34 15.42
CA ASP A 214 -18.62 7.39 16.28
C ASP A 214 -18.20 6.13 15.51
N LEU A 215 -19.10 5.55 14.70
CA LEU A 215 -18.79 4.39 13.87
C LEU A 215 -17.70 4.69 12.84
N ARG A 216 -17.77 5.85 12.18
CA ARG A 216 -16.72 6.31 11.25
C ARG A 216 -15.37 6.44 11.95
N TRP A 217 -15.37 7.03 13.15
CA TRP A 217 -14.15 7.18 13.94
C TRP A 217 -13.58 5.83 14.35
N GLN A 218 -14.40 4.90 14.84
CA GLN A 218 -13.98 3.55 15.24
C GLN A 218 -13.37 2.76 14.08
N ALA A 219 -14.06 2.72 12.93
CA ALA A 219 -13.56 2.02 11.73
C ALA A 219 -12.24 2.63 11.23
N SER A 220 -12.12 3.96 11.28
CA SER A 220 -10.90 4.68 10.91
C SER A 220 -9.76 4.40 11.89
N GLN A 221 -10.06 4.35 13.19
CA GLN A 221 -9.08 4.12 14.24
C GLN A 221 -8.49 2.72 14.18
N ALA A 222 -9.32 1.68 14.05
CA ALA A 222 -8.83 0.31 13.94
C ALA A 222 -7.91 0.11 12.73
N ARG A 223 -8.25 0.73 11.59
CA ARG A 223 -7.40 0.70 10.40
C ARG A 223 -6.06 1.42 10.62
N ARG A 224 -6.07 2.59 11.30
CA ARG A 224 -4.84 3.30 11.67
C ARG A 224 -3.95 2.45 12.57
N ASP A 225 -4.53 1.85 13.61
CA ASP A 225 -3.78 1.04 14.58
C ASP A 225 -3.16 -0.20 13.91
N PHE A 226 -3.91 -0.83 13.00
CA PHE A 226 -3.39 -1.90 12.15
C PHE A 226 -2.20 -1.42 11.29
N MET A 227 -2.34 -0.31 10.56
CA MET A 227 -1.27 0.21 9.71
C MET A 227 -0.04 0.63 10.52
N HIS A 228 -0.20 1.30 11.66
CA HIS A 228 0.90 1.62 12.57
C HIS A 228 1.63 0.38 13.07
N LYS A 229 0.90 -0.74 13.29
CA LYS A 229 1.55 -2.01 13.64
C LYS A 229 2.42 -2.52 12.50
N ILE A 230 1.95 -2.46 11.26
CA ILE A 230 2.75 -2.85 10.08
C ILE A 230 3.97 -1.95 9.92
N GLU A 231 3.80 -0.63 10.03
CA GLU A 231 4.90 0.33 9.92
C GLU A 231 5.99 0.06 10.96
N ARG A 232 5.62 -0.24 12.21
CA ARG A 232 6.59 -0.61 13.26
C ARG A 232 7.38 -1.88 12.93
N ILE A 233 6.73 -2.88 12.34
CA ILE A 233 7.42 -4.09 11.86
C ILE A 233 8.46 -3.70 10.81
N VAL A 234 8.09 -2.87 9.83
CA VAL A 234 9.02 -2.42 8.77
C VAL A 234 10.18 -1.59 9.35
N MET A 235 9.91 -0.66 10.27
CA MET A 235 10.95 0.12 10.94
C MET A 235 11.96 -0.79 11.62
N GLN A 236 11.48 -1.80 12.35
CA GLN A 236 12.33 -2.77 13.05
C GLN A 236 13.15 -3.63 12.08
N GLU A 237 12.54 -4.08 10.98
CA GLU A 237 13.21 -4.91 9.96
C GLU A 237 14.29 -4.15 9.19
N CYS A 238 14.06 -2.87 8.90
CA CYS A 238 14.98 -2.07 8.09
C CYS A 238 16.02 -1.30 8.92
N GLY A 239 15.81 -1.18 10.24
CA GLY A 239 16.62 -0.32 11.09
C GLY A 239 16.41 1.17 10.82
N TRP A 240 15.26 1.55 10.26
CA TRP A 240 14.94 2.95 9.99
C TRP A 240 14.36 3.64 11.23
N PRO A 241 14.75 4.89 11.50
CA PRO A 241 14.17 5.64 12.60
C PRO A 241 12.66 5.81 12.39
N ALA A 242 11.92 5.87 13.49
CA ALA A 242 10.56 6.39 13.43
C ALA A 242 10.61 7.82 12.85
N ALA A 243 9.78 8.08 11.84
CA ALA A 243 9.69 9.40 11.22
C ALA A 243 9.51 10.48 12.31
N GLY A 244 10.32 11.54 12.25
CA GLY A 244 10.44 12.57 13.29
C GLY A 244 11.75 12.58 14.10
N LEU A 245 12.61 11.57 13.96
CA LEU A 245 14.00 11.63 14.43
C LEU A 245 14.94 11.92 13.26
N ALA A 246 15.03 13.19 12.88
CA ALA A 246 16.09 13.65 11.98
C ALA A 246 17.45 13.32 12.60
N VAL A 247 18.10 12.26 12.13
CA VAL A 247 19.55 12.13 12.28
C VAL A 247 20.14 13.09 11.27
N LEU A 248 20.39 14.32 11.75
CA LEU A 248 21.37 15.21 11.15
C LEU A 248 22.73 14.50 11.26
N SER A 249 23.11 13.78 10.21
CA SER A 249 24.49 13.30 10.00
C SER A 249 25.12 14.04 8.85
#